data_AF-A0A0E4CUI6-F1
#
_entry.id   AF-A0A0E4CUI6-F1
#
_cell.length_a   1.000
_cell.length_b   1.000
_cell.length_c   1.000
_cell.angle_alpha   90.00
_cell.angle_beta   90.00
_cell.angle_gamma   90.00
#
_symmetry.space_group_name_H-M   'P 1'
#
loop_
_entity.id
_entity.type
_entity.pdbx_description
1 polymer ?
#
loop_
_entity_poly.entity_id
_entity_poly.type
_entity_poly.pdbx_seq_one_letter_code
_entity_poly.pdbx_strand_id
1 'polypeptide(L)' 'MVIYLLLVYAIVVIIDPYGLLKRGKKRDFYVCSLLCLVSFSLAFALSMRWEIPSPSSPIVHWVRKLF' A
#
# COMPACT_ATOMS: atom_id res chain seq x y z
N MET A 1 6.98 7.42 -13.37
CA MET A 1 6.03 6.76 -12.45
C MET A 1 6.47 6.82 -10.99
N VAL A 2 7.68 6.37 -10.64
CA VAL A 2 8.19 6.35 -9.25
C VAL A 2 8.17 7.73 -8.56
N ILE A 3 8.51 8.80 -9.28
CA ILE A 3 8.52 10.18 -8.72
C ILE A 3 7.12 10.61 -8.26
N TYR A 4 6.08 10.36 -9.07
CA TYR A 4 4.70 10.65 -8.68
C TYR A 4 4.25 9.82 -7.48
N LEU A 5 4.72 8.58 -7.40
CA LEU A 5 4.45 7.67 -6.29
C LEU A 5 5.03 8.21 -4.98
N LEU A 6 6.28 8.68 -5.01
CA LEU A 6 6.92 9.34 -3.87
C LEU A 6 6.19 10.64 -3.47
N LEU A 7 5.78 11.45 -4.44
CA LEU A 7 5.09 12.72 -4.20
C LEU A 7 3.72 12.51 -3.54
N VAL A 8 2.92 11.54 -4.03
CA VAL A 8 1.63 11.19 -3.44
C VAL A 8 1.81 10.62 -2.03
N TYR A 9 2.75 9.70 -1.83
CA TYR A 9 3.00 9.15 -0.48
C TYR A 9 3.56 10.17 0.50
N ALA A 10 4.36 11.13 0.05
CA ALA A 10 4.82 12.24 0.89
C ALA A 10 3.62 13.06 1.40
N ILE A 11 2.64 13.35 0.54
CA ILE A 11 1.42 14.07 0.93
C ILE A 11 0.59 13.25 1.91
N VAL A 12 0.39 11.95 1.66
CA VAL A 12 -0.36 11.05 2.56
C VAL A 12 0.31 10.98 3.94
N VAL A 13 1.64 10.88 3.98
CA VAL A 13 2.42 10.84 5.24
C VAL A 13 2.35 12.17 6.01
N ILE A 14 2.15 13.30 5.32
CA ILE A 14 1.97 14.60 5.97
C ILE A 14 0.53 14.76 6.49
N ILE A 15 -0.49 14.28 5.79
CA ILE A 15 -1.89 14.49 6.19
C ILE A 15 -2.30 13.53 7.32
N ASP A 16 -2.03 12.22 7.16
CA ASP A 16 -2.50 11.19 8.10
C ASP A 16 -1.61 11.11 9.35
N PRO A 17 -0.34 10.64 9.26
CA PRO A 17 0.52 10.49 10.42
C PRO A 17 0.75 11.80 11.17
N TYR A 18 1.01 12.92 10.49
CA TYR A 18 1.29 14.19 11.16
C TYR A 18 0.05 14.76 11.86
N GLY A 19 -1.13 14.62 11.26
CA GLY A 19 -2.41 14.99 11.87
C GLY A 19 -2.76 14.13 13.10
N LEU A 20 -2.49 12.82 13.02
CA LEU A 20 -2.70 11.86 14.10
C LEU A 20 -1.71 12.03 15.26
N LEU A 21 -0.45 12.38 14.96
CA LEU A 21 0.58 12.70 15.95
C LEU A 21 0.17 13.91 16.79
N LYS A 22 -0.36 14.97 16.16
CA LYS A 22 -0.91 16.15 16.85
C LYS A 22 -2.12 15.83 17.73
N ARG A 23 -2.89 14.79 17.41
CA ARG A 23 -4.06 14.35 18.21
C ARG A 23 -3.71 13.35 19.31
N GLY A 24 -2.44 12.96 19.47
CA GLY A 24 -2.00 12.04 20.53
C GLY A 24 -2.49 10.59 20.37
N LYS A 25 -3.13 10.24 19.24
CA LYS A 25 -3.69 8.91 18.99
C LYS A 25 -2.62 7.98 18.41
N LYS A 26 -1.75 7.49 19.28
CA LYS A 26 -0.58 6.65 18.94
C LYS A 26 -0.95 5.35 18.22
N ARG A 27 -2.09 4.74 18.57
CA ARG A 27 -2.54 3.46 17.96
C ARG A 27 -2.98 3.64 16.51
N ASP A 28 -3.78 4.66 16.26
CA ASP A 28 -4.29 4.98 14.92
C ASP A 28 -3.15 5.45 13.99
N PHE A 29 -2.18 6.20 14.55
CA PHE A 29 -0.93 6.55 13.85
C PHE A 29 -0.16 5.31 13.38
N TYR A 30 0.00 4.31 14.26
CA TYR A 30 0.78 3.11 13.96
C TYR A 30 0.10 2.26 12.87
N VAL A 31 -1.22 2.11 12.96
CA VAL A 31 -2.01 1.37 11.96
C VAL A 31 -1.95 2.07 10.60
N CYS A 32 -2.17 3.39 10.55
CA CYS A 32 -2.07 4.16 9.29
C CYS A 32 -0.67 4.15 8.68
N SER A 33 0.37 4.29 9.51
CA SER A 33 1.76 4.25 9.05
C SER A 33 2.13 2.88 8.49
N LEU A 34 1.70 1.79 9.14
CA LEU A 34 1.90 0.43 8.67
C LEU A 34 1.18 0.17 7.34
N LEU A 35 -0.10 0.56 7.23
CA LEU A 35 -0.89 0.45 5.99
C LEU A 35 -0.26 1.25 4.84
N CYS A 36 0.25 2.46 5.13
CA CYS A 36 0.98 3.24 4.13
C CYS A 36 2.27 2.55 3.70
N LEU A 37 3.05 1.99 4.61
CA LEU A 37 4.29 1.26 4.29
C LEU A 37 4.02 0.04 3.39
N VAL A 38 2.99 -0.74 3.72
CA VAL A 38 2.58 -1.91 2.93
C VAL A 38 2.12 -1.47 1.54
N SER A 39 1.29 -0.42 1.46
CA SER A 39 0.77 0.06 0.19
C SER A 39 1.88 0.70 -0.67
N PHE A 40 2.84 1.40 -0.06
CA PHE A 40 3.99 1.98 -0.74
C PHE A 40 4.90 0.89 -1.30
N SER A 41 5.20 -0.14 -0.53
CA SER A 41 6.04 -1.26 -0.98
C SER A 41 5.41 -2.04 -2.13
N LEU A 42 4.08 -2.30 -2.11
CA LEU A 42 3.37 -2.87 -3.25
C LEU A 42 3.44 -1.98 -4.49
N ALA A 43 3.14 -0.70 -4.33
CA ALA A 43 3.15 0.25 -5.43
C ALA A 43 4.56 0.42 -6.01
N PHE A 44 5.60 0.39 -5.17
CA PHE A 44 7.00 0.43 -5.58
C PHE A 44 7.40 -0.84 -6.35
N ALA A 45 7.01 -2.02 -5.88
CA ALA A 45 7.25 -3.28 -6.57
C ALA A 45 6.58 -3.31 -7.96
N LEU A 46 5.35 -2.82 -8.06
CA LEU A 46 4.63 -2.65 -9.34
C LEU A 46 5.34 -1.65 -10.26
N SER A 47 5.83 -0.53 -9.70
CA SER A 47 6.50 0.53 -10.46
C SER A 47 7.87 0.10 -11.00
N MET A 48 8.59 -0.77 -10.28
CA MET A 48 9.82 -1.41 -10.77
C MET A 48 9.59 -2.47 -11.85
N ARG A 49 8.34 -2.71 -12.27
CA ARG A 49 7.96 -3.81 -13.18
C ARG A 49 8.55 -5.15 -12.74
N TRP A 50 8.65 -5.38 -11.43
CA TRP A 50 8.84 -6.73 -10.94
C TRP A 50 7.70 -7.54 -11.52
N GLU A 51 7.99 -8.60 -12.28
CA GLU A 51 6.98 -9.49 -12.82
C GLU A 51 6.27 -10.15 -11.64
N ILE A 52 5.28 -9.45 -11.08
CA ILE A 52 4.35 -9.99 -10.11
C ILE A 52 3.54 -10.99 -10.93
N PRO A 53 3.71 -12.32 -10.72
CA PRO A 53 2.93 -13.29 -11.44
C PRO A 53 1.47 -12.92 -11.24
N SER A 54 0.77 -12.69 -12.35
CA SER A 54 -0.60 -12.21 -12.31
C SER A 54 -1.42 -13.14 -11.40
N PRO A 55 -2.11 -12.62 -10.37
CA PRO A 55 -2.87 -13.45 -9.43
C PRO A 55 -4.05 -14.15 -10.10
N SER A 56 -4.31 -13.85 -11.38
CA SER A 56 -5.30 -14.51 -12.22
C SER A 56 -5.12 -16.03 -12.29
N SER A 57 -3.90 -16.56 -12.39
CA SER A 57 -3.71 -18.02 -12.47
C SER A 57 -4.20 -18.78 -11.23
N PRO A 58 -3.77 -18.41 -9.99
CA PRO A 58 -4.29 -19.07 -8.79
C PRO A 58 -5.78 -18.76 -8.53
N ILE A 59 -6.25 -17.54 -8.79
CA ILE A 59 -7.67 -17.17 -8.57
C ILE A 59 -8.60 -17.97 -9.49
N VAL A 60 -8.24 -18.15 -10.77
CA VAL A 60 -9.00 -18.98 -11.70
C VAL A 60 -9.04 -20.44 -11.22
N HIS A 61 -7.95 -20.96 -10.66
CA HIS A 61 -7.91 -22.32 -10.15
C HIS A 61 -8.81 -22.51 -8.91
N TRP A 62 -8.87 -21.51 -8.03
CA TRP A 62 -9.75 -21.52 -6.86
C TRP A 62 -11.24 -21.40 -7.24
N VAL A 63 -11.58 -20.49 -8.16
CA VAL A 63 -12.96 -20.33 -8.65
C VAL A 63 -13.45 -21.61 -9.34
N ARG A 64 -12.61 -22.24 -10.17
CA ARG A 64 -12.93 -23.49 -10.87
C ARG A 64 -13.04 -24.72 -9.95
N LYS A 65 -12.61 -24.62 -8.70
CA LYS A 65 -12.77 -25.68 -7.68
C LYS A 65 -14.06 -25.50 -6.87
N LEU A 66 -14.63 -24.29 -6.89
CA LEU A 66 -15.81 -23.91 -6.10
C LEU A 66 -17.10 -23.94 -6.94
N PHE A 67 -16.97 -23.90 -8.27
CA PHE A 67 -18.05 -23.96 -9.27
C PHE A 67 -17.82 -25.16 -10.19
#